data_AF-A0AAV6H1K3-F1
#
_entry.id   AF-A0AAV6H1K3-F1
#
_cell.length_a   1.000
_cell.length_b   1.000
_cell.length_c   1.000
_cell.angle_alpha   90.00
_cell.angle_beta   90.00
_cell.angle_gamma   90.00
#
_symmetry.space_group_name_H-M   'P 1'
#
loop_
_entity.id
_entity.type
_entity.pdbx_description
1 polymer ?
#
loop_
_entity_poly.entity_id
_entity_poly.type
_entity_poly.pdbx_seq_one_letter_code
_entity_poly.pdbx_strand_id
1 'polypeptide(L)'
;MSVTTITPSFVCFHLISLTALQTSVPSSLKAMKIASFNVQRFGVKKVSDPEVLSTLVRIVSRYDIILILEVTDVSGDSVEIFLKELNRVNTEHHYTLKLSTRLGRTRYKEQFLFLFRDDLVDLVGSYQYEDSQEGDHDAFAREPYILRFTSHHTVLKDLVLMPVHTKPDDSLKELDELYEVFLAVRRKWKTDNVMILGDFNADGSYVSERDFHNIRIRSDKNFHWLIGDDVDTTANTGNTHTYDRIVVYGQDMLESVVPGSARSFNFHTAFNLTEDMALRVSDHYPVEVVLRCEKSCPGHTGWNVFPRSQVPGHDALQPRGFVGAQEPIPESELPPLEPLPQGPMSMSNQPSRGSVFGGNQSPYPSIRSDLRPGPQPYSPAIQDGNMPYGPSTGGNQPGIITPRHGVYEVLPFQGAPVVIFPPVVEHLMVEVLGLQRDNLHLEREKLGLEIQMLRRNLARADRE
;
A
#
# COMPACT_ATOMS: atom_id res chain seq x y z
N MET A 1 -12.93 -14.37 -98.64
CA MET A 1 -13.14 -13.01 -98.09
C MET A 1 -14.45 -13.01 -97.30
N SER A 2 -14.60 -12.05 -96.38
CA SER A 2 -15.72 -11.92 -95.43
C SER A 2 -15.78 -12.99 -94.33
N VAL A 3 -15.25 -12.63 -93.15
CA VAL A 3 -15.56 -13.27 -91.87
C VAL A 3 -16.38 -12.29 -91.04
N THR A 4 -17.49 -12.76 -90.51
CA THR A 4 -18.51 -11.93 -89.84
C THR A 4 -18.08 -11.53 -88.42
N THR A 5 -18.44 -10.31 -88.02
CA THR A 5 -18.18 -9.75 -86.68
C THR A 5 -18.92 -10.49 -85.56
N ILE A 6 -18.21 -10.79 -84.47
CA ILE A 6 -18.79 -11.19 -83.18
C ILE A 6 -18.33 -10.18 -82.12
N THR A 7 -19.28 -9.60 -81.38
CA THR A 7 -19.04 -8.67 -80.27
C THR A 7 -18.80 -9.42 -78.95
N PRO A 8 -17.76 -9.10 -78.17
CA PRO A 8 -17.61 -9.65 -76.82
C PRO A 8 -18.52 -8.94 -75.81
N SER A 9 -19.06 -9.71 -74.86
CA SER A 9 -19.95 -9.20 -73.81
C SER A 9 -19.19 -8.46 -72.70
N PHE A 10 -19.78 -7.39 -72.15
CA PHE A 10 -19.27 -6.73 -70.95
C PHE A 10 -19.51 -7.61 -69.71
N VAL A 11 -18.42 -8.07 -69.08
CA VAL A 11 -18.48 -8.72 -67.76
C VAL A 11 -18.46 -7.64 -66.69
N CYS A 12 -19.57 -7.50 -65.96
CA CYS A 12 -19.74 -6.46 -64.95
C CYS A 12 -19.19 -6.93 -63.59
N PHE A 13 -17.93 -6.56 -63.27
CA PHE A 13 -17.34 -6.80 -61.96
C PHE A 13 -18.15 -6.10 -60.86
N HIS A 14 -18.88 -6.87 -60.05
CA HIS A 14 -19.49 -6.36 -58.83
C HIS A 14 -18.40 -6.18 -57.76
N LEU A 15 -18.01 -4.93 -57.54
CA LEU A 15 -17.27 -4.52 -56.34
C LEU A 15 -18.16 -4.74 -55.13
N ILE A 16 -17.99 -5.90 -54.47
CA ILE A 16 -18.54 -6.11 -53.12
C ILE A 16 -17.80 -5.14 -52.20
N SER A 17 -18.45 -4.02 -51.89
CA SER A 17 -17.94 -3.07 -50.90
C SER A 17 -17.94 -3.78 -49.54
N LEU A 18 -16.75 -4.15 -49.08
CA LEU A 18 -16.56 -4.70 -47.75
C LEU A 18 -16.72 -3.55 -46.75
N THR A 19 -17.96 -3.20 -46.42
CA THR A 19 -18.25 -2.27 -45.33
C THR A 19 -17.74 -2.89 -44.05
N ALA A 20 -16.56 -2.45 -43.60
CA ALA A 20 -16.03 -2.82 -42.31
C ALA A 20 -17.10 -2.50 -41.28
N LEU A 21 -17.60 -3.53 -40.59
CA LEU A 21 -18.47 -3.33 -39.44
C LEU A 21 -17.57 -2.67 -38.39
N GLN A 22 -17.69 -1.33 -38.29
CA GLN A 22 -16.95 -0.55 -37.33
C GLN A 22 -17.51 -0.91 -35.96
N THR A 23 -16.93 -1.94 -35.35
CA THR A 23 -17.23 -2.32 -33.97
C THR A 23 -16.87 -1.12 -33.13
N SER A 24 -17.91 -0.40 -32.68
CA SER A 24 -17.76 0.63 -31.67
C SER A 24 -17.06 -0.02 -30.49
N VAL A 25 -15.78 0.35 -30.27
CA VAL A 25 -15.03 -0.10 -29.11
C VAL A 25 -15.91 0.21 -27.90
N PRO A 26 -16.35 -0.78 -27.12
CA PRO A 26 -17.23 -0.50 -26.00
C PRO A 26 -16.51 0.49 -25.09
N SER A 27 -17.20 1.59 -24.77
CA SER A 27 -16.77 2.57 -23.78
C SER A 27 -16.13 1.86 -22.60
N SER A 28 -14.93 2.28 -22.19
CA SER A 28 -14.15 1.59 -21.16
C SER A 28 -15.05 1.16 -20.02
N LEU A 29 -15.17 -0.16 -19.80
CA LEU A 29 -15.93 -0.69 -18.69
C LEU A 29 -15.37 -0.03 -17.42
N LYS A 30 -16.15 0.83 -16.77
CA LYS A 30 -15.85 1.30 -15.41
C LYS A 30 -15.68 0.02 -14.60
N ALA A 31 -14.58 -0.11 -13.87
CA ALA A 31 -14.20 -1.38 -13.28
C ALA A 31 -13.36 -1.10 -12.04
N MET A 32 -13.73 -1.68 -10.91
CA MET A 32 -13.13 -1.36 -9.63
C MET A 32 -11.76 -1.99 -9.54
N LYS A 33 -10.74 -1.19 -9.24
CA LYS A 33 -9.36 -1.62 -9.19
C LYS A 33 -8.86 -1.75 -7.77
N ILE A 34 -8.40 -2.94 -7.42
CA ILE A 34 -7.90 -3.29 -6.08
C ILE A 34 -6.41 -3.65 -6.20
N ALA A 35 -5.62 -3.29 -5.19
CA ALA A 35 -4.21 -3.70 -5.13
C ALA A 35 -3.72 -3.98 -3.69
N SER A 36 -2.60 -4.70 -3.61
CA SER A 36 -1.73 -4.75 -2.44
C SER A 36 -0.33 -4.28 -2.84
N PHE A 37 0.37 -3.60 -1.93
CA PHE A 37 1.72 -3.10 -2.17
C PHE A 37 2.53 -3.08 -0.86
N ASN A 38 3.58 -3.91 -0.78
CA ASN A 38 4.65 -3.67 0.17
C ASN A 38 5.45 -2.43 -0.28
N VAL A 39 5.49 -1.39 0.57
CA VAL A 39 6.19 -0.12 0.28
C VAL A 39 7.57 -0.06 0.93
N GLN A 40 8.00 -1.14 1.60
CA GLN A 40 9.29 -1.26 2.29
C GLN A 40 9.53 -0.13 3.32
N ARG A 41 9.19 -0.39 4.59
CA ARG A 41 9.36 0.54 5.70
C ARG A 41 8.73 1.92 5.43
N PHE A 42 7.45 1.93 5.07
CA PHE A 42 6.67 3.15 4.93
C PHE A 42 6.70 3.93 6.25
N GLY A 43 7.03 5.22 6.16
CA GLY A 43 7.21 6.10 7.32
C GLY A 43 7.79 7.47 6.94
N VAL A 44 8.01 8.33 7.95
CA VAL A 44 8.32 9.76 7.76
C VAL A 44 9.49 10.00 6.79
N LYS A 45 10.59 9.24 6.93
CA LYS A 45 11.75 9.33 6.03
C LYS A 45 11.37 9.14 4.55
N LYS A 46 10.46 8.20 4.26
CA LYS A 46 10.07 7.86 2.89
C LYS A 46 9.16 8.93 2.28
N VAL A 47 8.19 9.46 3.04
CA VAL A 47 7.31 10.54 2.57
C VAL A 47 7.97 11.93 2.57
N SER A 48 9.11 12.09 3.26
CA SER A 48 9.90 13.33 3.22
C SER A 48 10.73 13.51 1.95
N ASP A 49 10.92 12.45 1.15
CA ASP A 49 11.53 12.53 -0.18
C ASP A 49 10.44 12.92 -1.21
N PRO A 50 10.52 14.10 -1.86
CA PRO A 50 9.46 14.56 -2.77
C PRO A 50 9.29 13.69 -4.02
N GLU A 51 10.34 13.04 -4.51
CA GLU A 51 10.27 12.16 -5.68
C GLU A 51 9.58 10.85 -5.32
N VAL A 52 9.90 10.29 -4.15
CA VAL A 52 9.26 9.08 -3.64
C VAL A 52 7.80 9.35 -3.28
N LEU A 53 7.50 10.44 -2.56
CA LEU A 53 6.12 10.85 -2.25
C LEU A 53 5.28 11.02 -3.52
N SER A 54 5.79 11.78 -4.51
CA SER A 54 5.13 11.97 -5.81
C SER A 54 4.90 10.64 -6.54
N THR A 55 5.87 9.73 -6.50
CA THR A 55 5.74 8.41 -7.12
C THR A 55 4.71 7.54 -6.40
N LEU A 56 4.73 7.49 -5.06
CA LEU A 56 3.74 6.76 -4.27
C LEU A 56 2.32 7.29 -4.49
N VAL A 57 2.13 8.61 -4.56
CA VAL A 57 0.83 9.22 -4.92
C VAL A 57 0.41 8.78 -6.32
N ARG A 58 1.30 8.81 -7.32
CA ARG A 58 1.01 8.32 -8.68
C ARG A 58 0.71 6.81 -8.74
N ILE A 59 1.28 6.00 -7.85
CA ILE A 59 0.93 4.57 -7.71
C ILE A 59 -0.48 4.47 -7.12
N VAL A 60 -0.69 5.00 -5.91
CA VAL A 60 -1.94 4.84 -5.14
C VAL A 60 -3.16 5.40 -5.86
N SER A 61 -3.01 6.53 -6.57
CA SER A 61 -4.10 7.17 -7.34
C SER A 61 -4.70 6.28 -8.43
N ARG A 62 -4.04 5.17 -8.80
CA ARG A 62 -4.53 4.19 -9.79
C ARG A 62 -5.65 3.29 -9.26
N TYR A 63 -5.84 3.20 -7.94
CA TYR A 63 -6.62 2.16 -7.29
C TYR A 63 -7.81 2.74 -6.52
N ASP A 64 -8.94 2.04 -6.53
CA ASP A 64 -10.14 2.42 -5.78
C ASP A 64 -10.08 1.91 -4.34
N ILE A 65 -9.40 0.77 -4.12
CA ILE A 65 -8.96 0.27 -2.82
C ILE A 65 -7.50 -0.20 -2.97
N ILE A 66 -6.62 0.19 -2.05
CA ILE A 66 -5.27 -0.37 -1.96
C ILE A 66 -4.89 -0.67 -0.51
N LEU A 67 -4.29 -1.85 -0.33
CA LEU A 67 -3.58 -2.25 0.87
C LEU A 67 -2.11 -1.83 0.76
N ILE A 68 -1.62 -1.08 1.74
CA ILE A 68 -0.22 -0.72 1.93
C ILE A 68 0.32 -1.50 3.13
N LEU A 69 1.45 -2.18 2.93
CA LEU A 69 2.16 -2.94 3.95
C LEU A 69 3.37 -2.16 4.49
N GLU A 70 4.01 -2.70 5.53
CA GLU A 70 5.19 -2.12 6.20
C GLU A 70 5.04 -0.65 6.68
N VAL A 71 3.87 -0.26 7.15
CA VAL A 71 3.72 1.03 7.85
C VAL A 71 4.37 0.93 9.23
N THR A 72 5.57 1.50 9.37
CA THR A 72 6.44 1.35 10.56
C THR A 72 6.47 2.56 11.49
N ASP A 73 5.93 3.69 11.03
CA ASP A 73 5.91 4.96 11.74
C ASP A 73 5.07 4.92 13.02
N VAL A 74 5.64 5.43 14.11
CA VAL A 74 5.00 5.45 15.44
C VAL A 74 4.17 6.70 15.66
N SER A 75 4.50 7.79 14.97
CA SER A 75 3.86 9.10 15.12
C SER A 75 2.48 9.13 14.45
N GLY A 76 2.38 8.54 13.25
CA GLY A 76 1.23 8.66 12.35
C GLY A 76 1.43 9.76 11.29
N ASP A 77 2.40 10.65 11.49
CA ASP A 77 2.68 11.81 10.62
C ASP A 77 2.83 11.40 9.15
N SER A 78 3.47 10.28 8.87
CA SER A 78 3.67 9.81 7.50
C SER A 78 2.39 9.42 6.77
N VAL A 79 1.41 8.88 7.51
CA VAL A 79 0.10 8.52 6.98
C VAL A 79 -0.74 9.79 6.76
N GLU A 80 -0.67 10.76 7.67
CA GLU A 80 -1.34 12.06 7.49
C GLU A 80 -0.77 12.85 6.30
N ILE A 81 0.56 12.99 6.21
CA ILE A 81 1.25 13.65 5.10
C ILE A 81 0.86 12.99 3.77
N PHE A 82 0.87 11.65 3.71
CA PHE A 82 0.55 10.92 2.51
C PHE A 82 -0.91 11.07 2.08
N LEU A 83 -1.87 10.92 3.01
CA LEU A 83 -3.30 11.10 2.72
C LEU A 83 -3.60 12.53 2.25
N LYS A 84 -3.00 13.53 2.91
CA LYS A 84 -3.16 14.94 2.55
C LYS A 84 -2.66 15.23 1.14
N GLU A 85 -1.50 14.73 0.77
CA GLU A 85 -0.96 14.92 -0.59
C GLU A 85 -1.77 14.13 -1.63
N LEU A 86 -2.20 12.90 -1.30
CA LEU A 86 -3.05 12.08 -2.16
C LEU A 86 -4.37 12.80 -2.48
N ASN A 87 -5.05 13.37 -1.49
CA ASN A 87 -6.29 14.14 -1.67
C ASN A 87 -6.08 15.56 -2.20
N ARG A 88 -4.85 16.10 -2.16
CA ARG A 88 -4.49 17.36 -2.85
C ARG A 88 -4.39 17.15 -4.36
N VAL A 89 -3.95 15.97 -4.80
CA VAL A 89 -3.77 15.63 -6.22
C VAL A 89 -5.03 15.02 -6.83
N ASN A 90 -5.75 14.18 -6.10
CA ASN A 90 -7.00 13.56 -6.55
C ASN A 90 -8.19 14.48 -6.22
N THR A 91 -8.74 15.13 -7.24
CA THR A 91 -9.86 16.07 -7.11
C THR A 91 -11.21 15.49 -7.55
N GLU A 92 -11.22 14.36 -8.26
CA GLU A 92 -12.44 13.64 -8.68
C GLU A 92 -12.94 12.70 -7.57
N HIS A 93 -12.02 12.05 -6.85
CA HIS A 93 -12.30 11.09 -5.79
C HIS A 93 -11.54 11.46 -4.52
N HIS A 94 -12.22 11.39 -3.38
CA HIS A 94 -11.62 11.57 -2.07
C HIS A 94 -11.20 10.20 -1.51
N TYR A 95 -9.94 10.08 -1.08
CA TYR A 95 -9.49 8.91 -0.34
C TYR A 95 -9.73 9.10 1.15
N THR A 96 -10.25 8.06 1.79
CA THR A 96 -10.20 7.87 3.23
C THR A 96 -9.34 6.65 3.56
N LEU A 97 -9.15 6.35 4.85
CA LEU A 97 -8.28 5.27 5.27
C LEU A 97 -8.81 4.45 6.44
N LYS A 98 -8.21 3.27 6.61
CA LYS A 98 -8.30 2.47 7.83
C LYS A 98 -6.96 1.82 8.13
N LEU A 99 -6.50 1.97 9.36
CA LEU A 99 -5.21 1.48 9.84
C LEU A 99 -5.42 0.38 10.90
N SER A 100 -4.62 -0.69 10.88
CA SER A 100 -4.62 -1.72 11.92
C SER A 100 -4.00 -1.22 13.22
N THR A 101 -4.06 -2.03 14.28
CA THR A 101 -3.12 -1.90 15.42
C THR A 101 -1.68 -2.17 14.97
N ARG A 102 -0.69 -1.83 15.81
CA ARG A 102 0.73 -2.13 15.53
C ARG A 102 1.05 -3.59 15.86
N LEU A 103 1.40 -4.37 14.85
CA LEU A 103 1.59 -5.82 14.88
C LEU A 103 3.05 -6.22 14.71
N GLY A 104 3.43 -7.44 15.09
CA GLY A 104 4.83 -7.89 15.12
C GLY A 104 5.16 -8.57 16.45
N ARG A 105 6.00 -9.60 16.48
CA ARG A 105 6.45 -10.25 17.74
C ARG A 105 7.49 -9.42 18.53
N THR A 106 8.28 -8.58 17.86
CA THR A 106 9.43 -7.88 18.48
C THR A 106 9.14 -6.41 18.81
N ARG A 107 10.18 -5.59 19.04
CA ARG A 107 10.07 -4.11 19.12
C ARG A 107 9.80 -3.47 17.76
N TYR A 108 10.21 -4.12 16.67
CA TYR A 108 9.84 -3.73 15.33
C TYR A 108 8.38 -4.13 15.11
N LYS A 109 7.54 -3.15 14.74
CA LYS A 109 6.10 -3.31 14.54
C LYS A 109 5.65 -2.57 13.28
N GLU A 110 4.71 -3.18 12.58
CA GLU A 110 4.11 -2.69 11.34
C GLU A 110 2.60 -2.52 11.48
N GLN A 111 1.97 -1.87 10.50
CA GLN A 111 0.52 -1.74 10.38
C GLN A 111 0.08 -2.02 8.94
N PHE A 112 -1.11 -2.59 8.80
CA PHE A 112 -1.83 -2.66 7.54
C PHE A 112 -2.60 -1.34 7.34
N LEU A 113 -2.31 -0.62 6.27
CA LEU A 113 -3.00 0.61 5.88
C LEU A 113 -3.86 0.34 4.65
N PHE A 114 -5.18 0.41 4.80
CA PHE A 114 -6.10 0.46 3.68
C PHE A 114 -6.39 1.91 3.32
N LEU A 115 -6.24 2.25 2.04
CA LEU A 115 -6.67 3.52 1.44
C LEU A 115 -7.75 3.20 0.41
N PHE A 116 -8.87 3.92 0.46
CA PHE A 116 -9.99 3.67 -0.45
C PHE A 116 -10.79 4.93 -0.75
N ARG A 117 -11.42 4.95 -1.92
CA ARG A 117 -12.28 6.04 -2.38
C ARG A 117 -13.66 5.93 -1.75
N ASP A 118 -14.00 6.87 -0.86
CA ASP A 118 -15.25 6.81 -0.07
C ASP A 118 -16.52 7.09 -0.88
N ASP A 119 -16.40 7.65 -2.08
CA ASP A 119 -17.52 7.78 -3.02
C ASP A 119 -17.84 6.46 -3.77
N LEU A 120 -16.94 5.47 -3.75
CA LEU A 120 -17.07 4.21 -4.48
C LEU A 120 -17.38 2.99 -3.60
N VAL A 121 -17.02 3.03 -2.32
CA VAL A 121 -17.24 1.93 -1.35
C VAL A 121 -17.60 2.41 0.05
N ASP A 122 -18.55 1.72 0.67
CA ASP A 122 -18.85 1.81 2.11
C ASP A 122 -18.00 0.79 2.89
N LEU A 123 -17.25 1.23 3.91
CA LEU A 123 -16.62 0.32 4.88
C LEU A 123 -17.66 -0.14 5.92
N VAL A 124 -18.25 -1.31 5.69
CA VAL A 124 -19.34 -1.86 6.53
C VAL A 124 -18.86 -2.74 7.70
N GLY A 125 -17.58 -3.07 7.77
CA GLY A 125 -17.00 -3.76 8.92
C GLY A 125 -15.48 -3.88 8.87
N SER A 126 -14.85 -3.99 10.04
CA SER A 126 -13.42 -4.29 10.17
C SER A 126 -13.12 -4.99 11.49
N TYR A 127 -12.21 -5.95 11.52
CA TYR A 127 -11.68 -6.50 12.79
C TYR A 127 -10.25 -7.02 12.63
N GLN A 128 -9.50 -6.98 13.73
CA GLN A 128 -8.20 -7.63 13.88
C GLN A 128 -8.43 -9.10 14.18
N TYR A 129 -7.77 -10.03 13.48
CA TYR A 129 -7.86 -11.45 13.81
C TYR A 129 -7.31 -11.71 15.22
N GLU A 130 -8.07 -12.46 16.03
CA GLU A 130 -7.68 -12.86 17.38
C GLU A 130 -6.94 -14.20 17.26
N ASP A 131 -5.60 -14.14 17.19
CA ASP A 131 -4.70 -15.28 16.97
C ASP A 131 -4.48 -16.13 18.23
N SER A 132 -5.61 -16.60 18.79
CA SER A 132 -5.69 -17.27 20.09
C SER A 132 -6.34 -18.65 19.98
N GLN A 133 -6.09 -19.37 18.90
CA GLN A 133 -6.71 -20.67 18.65
C GLN A 133 -6.18 -21.74 19.61
N GLU A 134 -7.07 -22.59 20.14
CA GLU A 134 -6.70 -23.60 21.13
C GLU A 134 -5.77 -24.66 20.50
N GLY A 135 -4.50 -24.65 20.92
CA GLY A 135 -3.46 -25.54 20.40
C GLY A 135 -2.56 -24.93 19.31
N ASP A 136 -2.92 -23.77 18.75
CA ASP A 136 -2.03 -22.95 17.90
C ASP A 136 -2.25 -21.45 18.19
N HIS A 137 -1.61 -20.98 19.28
CA HIS A 137 -1.58 -19.58 19.68
C HIS A 137 -0.36 -18.88 19.05
N ASP A 138 -0.49 -17.61 18.65
CA ASP A 138 0.61 -16.84 18.02
C ASP A 138 1.15 -17.58 16.78
N ALA A 139 0.27 -17.89 15.83
CA ALA A 139 0.64 -18.40 14.52
C ALA A 139 1.26 -17.32 13.64
N PHE A 140 0.71 -16.10 13.65
CA PHE A 140 1.10 -14.99 12.79
C PHE A 140 2.03 -14.01 13.49
N ALA A 141 3.15 -13.65 12.83
CA ALA A 141 3.96 -12.51 13.27
C ALA A 141 3.18 -11.19 13.19
N ARG A 142 2.23 -11.09 12.24
CA ARG A 142 1.31 -9.96 12.04
C ARG A 142 -0.08 -10.50 11.69
N GLU A 143 -0.95 -10.49 12.68
CA GLU A 143 -2.32 -11.01 12.60
C GLU A 143 -3.13 -10.28 11.51
N PRO A 144 -3.90 -10.96 10.64
CA PRO A 144 -4.64 -10.28 9.57
C PRO A 144 -5.67 -9.26 10.07
N TYR A 145 -5.66 -8.05 9.51
CA TYR A 145 -6.64 -6.99 9.79
C TYR A 145 -7.73 -6.93 8.70
N ILE A 146 -8.80 -7.69 8.88
CA ILE A 146 -9.79 -7.94 7.83
C ILE A 146 -10.81 -6.80 7.75
N LEU A 147 -11.07 -6.31 6.53
CA LEU A 147 -12.09 -5.31 6.22
C LEU A 147 -13.18 -5.89 5.32
N ARG A 148 -14.42 -5.39 5.49
CA ARG A 148 -15.58 -5.71 4.66
C ARG A 148 -16.15 -4.43 4.07
N PHE A 149 -16.27 -4.41 2.75
CA PHE A 149 -16.78 -3.29 1.97
C PHE A 149 -18.11 -3.65 1.30
N THR A 150 -18.98 -2.66 1.14
CA THR A 150 -20.06 -2.69 0.16
C THR A 150 -19.68 -1.77 -0.98
N SER A 151 -19.56 -2.30 -2.19
CA SER A 151 -19.22 -1.54 -3.39
C SER A 151 -20.44 -1.01 -4.10
N HIS A 152 -20.41 0.26 -4.51
CA HIS A 152 -21.55 0.92 -5.14
C HIS A 152 -21.79 0.41 -6.57
N HIS A 153 -20.74 0.02 -7.29
CA HIS A 153 -20.81 -0.18 -8.75
C HIS A 153 -20.36 -1.56 -9.27
N THR A 154 -19.66 -2.37 -8.48
CA THR A 154 -19.31 -3.74 -8.91
C THR A 154 -20.53 -4.65 -8.99
N VAL A 155 -20.43 -5.71 -9.80
CA VAL A 155 -21.43 -6.80 -9.80
C VAL A 155 -21.46 -7.56 -8.47
N LEU A 156 -20.28 -7.71 -7.86
CA LEU A 156 -20.10 -8.25 -6.51
C LEU A 156 -20.17 -7.11 -5.50
N LYS A 157 -21.32 -6.92 -4.85
CA LYS A 157 -21.53 -5.81 -3.91
C LYS A 157 -20.78 -6.00 -2.60
N ASP A 158 -20.88 -7.19 -2.01
CA ASP A 158 -20.23 -7.54 -0.76
C ASP A 158 -18.81 -8.06 -1.02
N LEU A 159 -17.79 -7.40 -0.46
CA LEU A 159 -16.38 -7.72 -0.67
C LEU A 159 -15.63 -7.75 0.67
N VAL A 160 -14.94 -8.84 0.97
CA VAL A 160 -14.04 -8.94 2.13
C VAL A 160 -12.59 -8.95 1.66
N LEU A 161 -11.77 -8.07 2.23
CA LEU A 161 -10.32 -8.02 2.02
C LEU A 161 -9.58 -8.51 3.25
N MET A 162 -8.75 -9.53 3.07
CA MET A 162 -7.94 -10.16 4.12
C MET A 162 -6.45 -9.90 3.83
N PRO A 163 -5.79 -8.98 4.56
CA PRO A 163 -4.42 -8.59 4.27
C PRO A 163 -3.42 -9.63 4.78
N VAL A 164 -2.28 -9.74 4.10
CA VAL A 164 -1.18 -10.64 4.48
C VAL A 164 0.15 -9.88 4.41
N HIS A 165 1.00 -10.08 5.42
CA HIS A 165 2.44 -9.84 5.34
C HIS A 165 3.14 -10.92 6.17
N THR A 166 3.53 -12.01 5.54
CA THR A 166 4.12 -13.17 6.25
C THR A 166 5.51 -12.87 6.80
N LYS A 167 5.90 -13.48 7.92
CA LYS A 167 7.32 -13.49 8.31
C LYS A 167 8.07 -14.47 7.41
N PRO A 168 9.14 -14.07 6.69
CA PRO A 168 9.83 -14.91 5.72
C PRO A 168 10.18 -16.32 6.24
N ASP A 169 10.79 -16.44 7.43
CA ASP A 169 11.16 -17.74 8.02
C ASP A 169 9.96 -18.62 8.43
N ASP A 170 8.79 -18.02 8.66
CA ASP A 170 7.57 -18.71 9.12
C ASP A 170 6.51 -18.83 8.00
N SER A 171 6.83 -18.40 6.77
CA SER A 171 5.87 -18.20 5.66
C SER A 171 5.00 -19.43 5.40
N LEU A 172 5.58 -20.63 5.35
CA LEU A 172 4.81 -21.86 5.13
C LEU A 172 3.74 -22.09 6.21
N LYS A 173 4.05 -21.81 7.49
CA LYS A 173 3.08 -21.94 8.60
C LYS A 173 2.00 -20.87 8.48
N GLU A 174 2.41 -19.61 8.35
CA GLU A 174 1.46 -18.48 8.32
C GLU A 174 0.51 -18.60 7.12
N LEU A 175 1.00 -19.00 5.94
CA LEU A 175 0.16 -19.21 4.75
C LEU A 175 -0.83 -20.36 4.88
N ASP A 176 -0.45 -21.47 5.51
CA ASP A 176 -1.39 -22.57 5.77
C ASP A 176 -2.50 -22.13 6.73
N GLU A 177 -2.14 -21.36 7.75
CA GLU A 177 -3.06 -20.92 8.80
C GLU A 177 -4.05 -19.82 8.36
N LEU A 178 -3.79 -19.15 7.22
CA LEU A 178 -4.77 -18.28 6.56
C LEU A 178 -6.10 -19.00 6.26
N TYR A 179 -6.10 -20.34 6.18
CA TYR A 179 -7.32 -21.13 6.03
C TYR A 179 -8.27 -20.98 7.25
N GLU A 180 -7.77 -20.98 8.49
CA GLU A 180 -8.63 -20.79 9.67
C GLU A 180 -9.09 -19.35 9.83
N VAL A 181 -8.25 -18.37 9.46
CA VAL A 181 -8.65 -16.96 9.36
C VAL A 181 -9.83 -16.81 8.39
N PHE A 182 -9.72 -17.41 7.21
CA PHE A 182 -10.78 -17.47 6.21
C PHE A 182 -12.05 -18.17 6.73
N LEU A 183 -11.93 -19.31 7.42
CA LEU A 183 -13.09 -19.96 8.03
C LEU A 183 -13.72 -19.10 9.13
N ALA A 184 -12.94 -18.35 9.91
CA ALA A 184 -13.44 -17.41 10.91
C ALA A 184 -14.20 -16.25 10.26
N VAL A 185 -13.69 -15.69 9.15
CA VAL A 185 -14.37 -14.67 8.32
C VAL A 185 -15.73 -15.19 7.86
N ARG A 186 -15.78 -16.39 7.24
CA ARG A 186 -17.04 -17.03 6.81
C ARG A 186 -18.00 -17.26 7.97
N ARG A 187 -17.51 -17.77 9.11
CA ARG A 187 -18.31 -18.00 10.32
C ARG A 187 -18.89 -16.69 10.87
N LYS A 188 -18.13 -15.59 10.86
CA LYS A 188 -18.51 -14.27 11.40
C LYS A 188 -19.50 -13.51 10.52
N TRP A 189 -19.24 -13.45 9.21
CA TRP A 189 -19.98 -12.57 8.28
C TRP A 189 -20.91 -13.28 7.31
N LYS A 190 -20.91 -14.62 7.28
CA LYS A 190 -21.76 -15.47 6.43
C LYS A 190 -21.65 -15.14 4.94
N THR A 191 -20.42 -14.85 4.50
CA THR A 191 -20.09 -14.50 3.11
C THR A 191 -18.86 -15.27 2.66
N ASP A 192 -18.85 -15.66 1.39
CA ASP A 192 -17.76 -16.38 0.74
C ASP A 192 -16.89 -15.44 -0.11
N ASN A 193 -17.27 -14.17 -0.22
CA ASN A 193 -16.69 -13.15 -1.10
C ASN A 193 -15.36 -12.60 -0.57
N VAL A 194 -14.40 -13.49 -0.32
CA VAL A 194 -13.11 -13.16 0.29
C VAL A 194 -12.02 -13.08 -0.76
N MET A 195 -11.30 -11.97 -0.75
CA MET A 195 -10.03 -11.75 -1.44
C MET A 195 -8.92 -11.65 -0.39
N ILE A 196 -7.94 -12.55 -0.49
CA ILE A 196 -6.73 -12.56 0.31
C ILE A 196 -5.64 -11.92 -0.54
N LEU A 197 -4.98 -10.87 -0.03
CA LEU A 197 -3.99 -10.10 -0.79
C LEU A 197 -2.89 -9.57 0.11
N GLY A 198 -1.66 -9.54 -0.39
CA GLY A 198 -0.52 -9.19 0.46
C GLY A 198 0.82 -9.65 -0.10
N ASP A 199 1.87 -9.36 0.68
CA ASP A 199 3.16 -10.02 0.55
C ASP A 199 3.09 -11.36 1.30
N PHE A 200 3.13 -12.44 0.54
CA PHE A 200 3.02 -13.80 1.07
C PHE A 200 4.41 -14.44 1.28
N ASN A 201 5.49 -13.82 0.80
CA ASN A 201 6.81 -14.45 0.66
C ASN A 201 6.72 -15.84 -0.02
N ALA A 202 5.76 -16.02 -0.94
CA ALA A 202 5.34 -17.32 -1.47
C ALA A 202 6.19 -17.83 -2.66
N ASP A 203 7.51 -17.67 -2.58
CA ASP A 203 8.48 -18.10 -3.58
C ASP A 203 9.93 -18.11 -3.00
N GLY A 204 10.93 -18.41 -3.83
CA GLY A 204 12.34 -18.26 -3.53
C GLY A 204 12.83 -19.27 -2.50
N SER A 205 13.59 -18.80 -1.51
CA SER A 205 14.09 -19.65 -0.42
C SER A 205 13.10 -19.82 0.74
N TYR A 206 11.99 -19.09 0.76
CA TYR A 206 11.07 -19.04 1.91
C TYR A 206 10.04 -20.16 1.91
N VAL A 207 9.58 -20.60 0.74
CA VAL A 207 8.63 -21.70 0.61
C VAL A 207 9.05 -22.62 -0.53
N SER A 208 9.22 -23.92 -0.27
CA SER A 208 9.53 -24.90 -1.31
C SER A 208 8.29 -25.17 -2.17
N GLU A 209 8.45 -25.36 -3.49
CA GLU A 209 7.32 -25.69 -4.39
C GLU A 209 6.48 -26.88 -3.88
N ARG A 210 7.16 -27.89 -3.34
CA ARG A 210 6.54 -29.10 -2.81
C ARG A 210 5.65 -28.80 -1.61
N ASP A 211 6.15 -28.03 -0.65
CA ASP A 211 5.42 -27.76 0.59
C ASP A 211 4.34 -26.72 0.35
N PHE A 212 4.61 -25.74 -0.52
CA PHE A 212 3.64 -24.75 -0.97
C PHE A 212 2.40 -25.41 -1.61
N HIS A 213 2.58 -26.45 -2.44
CA HIS A 213 1.43 -27.17 -3.02
C HIS A 213 0.54 -27.86 -1.96
N ASN A 214 1.06 -28.12 -0.75
CA ASN A 214 0.34 -28.86 0.30
C ASN A 214 -0.46 -27.95 1.25
N ILE A 215 -0.22 -26.63 1.30
CA ILE A 215 -0.98 -25.75 2.20
C ILE A 215 -2.47 -25.71 1.83
N ARG A 216 -3.33 -25.55 2.83
CA ARG A 216 -4.80 -25.62 2.71
C ARG A 216 -5.34 -24.64 1.66
N ILE A 217 -4.91 -23.37 1.70
CA ILE A 217 -5.34 -22.33 0.73
C ILE A 217 -4.77 -22.49 -0.69
N ARG A 218 -3.90 -23.47 -0.93
CA ARG A 218 -3.30 -23.77 -2.25
C ARG A 218 -3.78 -25.11 -2.82
N SER A 219 -4.05 -26.07 -1.96
CA SER A 219 -4.56 -27.40 -2.32
C SER A 219 -6.08 -27.41 -2.58
N ASP A 220 -6.87 -26.66 -1.80
CA ASP A 220 -8.31 -26.48 -2.02
C ASP A 220 -8.57 -25.67 -3.30
N LYS A 221 -9.32 -26.27 -4.24
CA LYS A 221 -9.60 -25.73 -5.58
C LYS A 221 -10.62 -24.59 -5.60
N ASN A 222 -11.25 -24.29 -4.47
CA ASN A 222 -12.08 -23.08 -4.31
C ASN A 222 -11.24 -21.81 -4.08
N PHE A 223 -9.93 -21.93 -3.79
CA PHE A 223 -9.02 -20.79 -3.74
C PHE A 223 -8.36 -20.59 -5.10
N HIS A 224 -8.73 -19.51 -5.79
CA HIS A 224 -8.23 -19.17 -7.10
C HIS A 224 -7.09 -18.16 -6.95
N TRP A 225 -5.87 -18.63 -7.18
CA TRP A 225 -4.66 -17.81 -7.18
C TRP A 225 -4.58 -17.02 -8.47
N LEU A 226 -4.73 -15.70 -8.39
CA LEU A 226 -4.82 -14.82 -9.56
C LEU A 226 -3.45 -14.30 -10.02
N ILE A 227 -2.46 -14.28 -9.12
CA ILE A 227 -1.05 -14.05 -9.43
C ILE A 227 -0.37 -15.43 -9.52
N GLY A 228 -0.03 -15.83 -10.76
CA GLY A 228 0.68 -17.07 -11.05
C GLY A 228 2.10 -17.09 -10.48
N ASP A 229 2.68 -18.29 -10.33
CA ASP A 229 4.01 -18.47 -9.72
C ASP A 229 5.18 -17.99 -10.62
N ASP A 230 4.87 -17.57 -11.85
CA ASP A 230 5.78 -17.08 -12.88
C ASP A 230 5.75 -15.54 -13.01
N VAL A 231 5.17 -14.82 -12.05
CA VAL A 231 4.96 -13.37 -12.10
C VAL A 231 5.93 -12.65 -11.16
N ASP A 232 6.95 -12.00 -11.72
CA ASP A 232 7.85 -11.15 -10.94
C ASP A 232 7.09 -10.01 -10.21
N THR A 233 7.16 -10.04 -8.88
CA THR A 233 6.61 -9.02 -7.99
C THR A 233 7.69 -8.17 -7.31
N THR A 234 8.96 -8.28 -7.71
CA THR A 234 10.07 -7.58 -7.07
C THR A 234 10.63 -6.44 -7.92
N ALA A 235 10.92 -5.30 -7.29
CA ALA A 235 11.60 -4.19 -7.94
C ALA A 235 13.13 -4.37 -7.99
N ASN A 236 13.69 -5.38 -7.32
CA ASN A 236 15.11 -5.72 -7.42
C ASN A 236 15.36 -6.57 -8.69
N THR A 237 16.04 -5.99 -9.69
CA THR A 237 16.25 -6.62 -11.00
C THR A 237 17.23 -7.81 -10.98
N GLY A 238 17.88 -8.07 -9.83
CA GLY A 238 18.71 -9.25 -9.59
C GLY A 238 17.94 -10.55 -9.32
N ASN A 239 16.60 -10.52 -9.29
CA ASN A 239 15.75 -11.70 -9.09
C ASN A 239 14.41 -11.55 -9.86
N THR A 240 13.52 -12.53 -9.76
CA THR A 240 12.18 -12.52 -10.40
C THR A 240 11.12 -13.20 -9.52
N HIS A 241 11.16 -12.97 -8.21
CA HIS A 241 10.33 -13.74 -7.27
C HIS A 241 8.84 -13.35 -7.26
N THR A 242 7.98 -14.34 -7.00
CA THR A 242 6.52 -14.16 -6.87
C THR A 242 6.08 -14.12 -5.40
N TYR A 243 6.55 -13.13 -4.65
CA TYR A 243 6.23 -12.96 -3.24
C TYR A 243 4.82 -12.41 -3.00
N ASP A 244 4.41 -11.37 -3.73
CA ASP A 244 3.10 -10.73 -3.56
C ASP A 244 2.01 -11.49 -4.31
N ARG A 245 0.86 -11.67 -3.68
CA ARG A 245 -0.20 -12.55 -4.19
C ARG A 245 -1.58 -11.93 -4.04
N ILE A 246 -2.49 -12.37 -4.91
CA ILE A 246 -3.93 -12.16 -4.80
C ILE A 246 -4.60 -13.52 -4.99
N VAL A 247 -5.38 -13.93 -4.01
CA VAL A 247 -6.12 -15.21 -3.97
C VAL A 247 -7.57 -14.92 -3.66
N VAL A 248 -8.50 -15.57 -4.36
CA VAL A 248 -9.94 -15.28 -4.22
C VAL A 248 -10.72 -16.56 -4.02
N TYR A 249 -11.72 -16.54 -3.13
CA TYR A 249 -12.50 -17.73 -2.81
C TYR A 249 -13.81 -17.82 -3.60
N GLY A 250 -14.07 -18.99 -4.17
CA GLY A 250 -15.34 -19.35 -4.77
C GLY A 250 -15.60 -18.77 -6.16
N GLN A 251 -16.55 -19.38 -6.85
CA GLN A 251 -16.87 -19.08 -8.24
C GLN A 251 -17.43 -17.65 -8.41
N ASP A 252 -18.29 -17.18 -7.52
CA ASP A 252 -18.90 -15.84 -7.61
C ASP A 252 -17.85 -14.72 -7.57
N MET A 253 -16.85 -14.84 -6.69
CA MET A 253 -15.74 -13.89 -6.62
C MET A 253 -14.87 -13.98 -7.88
N LEU A 254 -14.53 -15.20 -8.32
CA LEU A 254 -13.75 -15.42 -9.55
C LEU A 254 -14.46 -14.86 -10.80
N GLU A 255 -15.76 -15.07 -10.94
CA GLU A 255 -16.54 -14.54 -12.05
C GLU A 255 -16.68 -13.02 -12.01
N SER A 256 -16.61 -12.40 -10.83
CA SER A 256 -16.58 -10.95 -10.70
C SER A 256 -15.27 -10.32 -11.19
N VAL A 257 -14.16 -11.06 -11.23
CA VAL A 257 -12.86 -10.59 -11.72
C VAL A 257 -12.85 -10.46 -13.24
N VAL A 258 -12.28 -9.36 -13.76
CA VAL A 258 -11.99 -9.19 -15.19
C VAL A 258 -10.86 -10.17 -15.57
N PRO A 259 -11.07 -11.12 -16.50
CA PRO A 259 -10.05 -12.13 -16.84
C PRO A 259 -8.77 -11.48 -17.36
N GLY A 260 -7.61 -11.97 -16.88
CA GLY A 260 -6.31 -11.42 -17.25
C GLY A 260 -6.00 -10.02 -16.67
N SER A 261 -6.84 -9.48 -15.78
CA SER A 261 -6.57 -8.18 -15.13
C SER A 261 -5.61 -8.27 -13.94
N ALA A 262 -5.47 -9.46 -13.34
CA ALA A 262 -4.58 -9.71 -12.22
C ALA A 262 -3.11 -9.75 -12.69
N ARG A 263 -2.26 -8.90 -12.12
CA ARG A 263 -0.84 -8.76 -12.51
C ARG A 263 -0.02 -7.98 -11.47
N SER A 264 1.30 -8.08 -11.60
CA SER A 264 2.26 -7.14 -11.03
C SER A 264 2.26 -5.79 -11.78
N PHE A 265 2.38 -4.67 -11.07
CA PHE A 265 2.53 -3.32 -11.65
C PHE A 265 3.98 -2.85 -11.56
N ASN A 266 4.78 -3.23 -12.56
CA ASN A 266 6.15 -2.77 -12.72
C ASN A 266 6.20 -1.23 -12.94
N PHE A 267 6.48 -0.49 -11.88
CA PHE A 267 6.53 0.98 -11.91
C PHE A 267 7.84 1.56 -12.46
N HIS A 268 8.91 0.76 -12.61
CA HIS A 268 10.07 1.16 -13.42
C HIS A 268 9.64 1.47 -14.85
N THR A 269 9.02 0.49 -15.50
CA THR A 269 8.58 0.59 -16.89
C THR A 269 7.48 1.64 -17.03
N ALA A 270 6.51 1.66 -16.12
CA ALA A 270 5.38 2.57 -16.21
C ALA A 270 5.75 4.05 -16.04
N PHE A 271 6.78 4.37 -15.24
CA PHE A 271 7.18 5.74 -14.93
C PHE A 271 8.59 6.12 -15.42
N ASN A 272 9.27 5.21 -16.13
CA ASN A 272 10.64 5.36 -16.63
C ASN A 272 11.64 5.68 -15.50
N LEU A 273 11.64 4.86 -14.45
CA LEU A 273 12.58 4.96 -13.33
C LEU A 273 13.77 4.02 -13.55
N THR A 274 14.96 4.42 -13.09
CA THR A 274 16.08 3.47 -12.89
C THR A 274 15.81 2.58 -11.68
N GLU A 275 16.56 1.48 -11.55
CA GLU A 275 16.51 0.60 -10.37
C GLU A 275 16.77 1.38 -9.08
N ASP A 276 17.83 2.19 -9.00
CA ASP A 276 18.11 3.05 -7.84
C ASP A 276 16.93 3.95 -7.45
N MET A 277 16.21 4.51 -8.43
CA MET A 277 15.05 5.37 -8.18
C MET A 277 13.85 4.56 -7.68
N ALA A 278 13.63 3.37 -8.24
CA ALA A 278 12.54 2.49 -7.86
C ALA A 278 12.75 1.88 -6.46
N LEU A 279 13.96 1.45 -6.14
CA LEU A 279 14.32 0.90 -4.82
C LEU A 279 14.23 1.95 -3.69
N ARG A 280 14.26 3.27 -3.99
CA ARG A 280 13.85 4.30 -3.01
C ARG A 280 12.35 4.21 -2.68
N VAL A 281 11.52 3.87 -3.67
CA VAL A 281 10.06 3.73 -3.53
C VAL A 281 9.72 2.42 -2.83
N SER A 282 10.14 1.27 -3.36
CA SER A 282 10.02 -0.05 -2.72
C SER A 282 10.89 -1.08 -3.46
N ASP A 283 11.24 -2.18 -2.80
CA ASP A 283 11.79 -3.42 -3.38
C ASP A 283 10.73 -4.41 -3.87
N HIS A 284 9.43 -4.12 -3.68
CA HIS A 284 8.29 -4.85 -4.26
C HIS A 284 7.54 -4.02 -5.31
N TYR A 285 6.75 -4.68 -6.16
CA TYR A 285 5.73 -4.06 -7.02
C TYR A 285 4.33 -4.24 -6.42
N PRO A 286 3.40 -3.30 -6.65
CA PRO A 286 1.99 -3.54 -6.35
C PRO A 286 1.45 -4.71 -7.19
N VAL A 287 0.79 -5.68 -6.56
CA VAL A 287 -0.08 -6.63 -7.27
C VAL A 287 -1.47 -6.02 -7.37
N GLU A 288 -2.04 -6.00 -8.58
CA GLU A 288 -3.32 -5.36 -8.89
C GLU A 288 -4.29 -6.33 -9.56
N VAL A 289 -5.60 -6.13 -9.33
CA VAL A 289 -6.70 -6.85 -9.96
C VAL A 289 -7.88 -5.90 -10.24
N VAL A 290 -8.74 -6.25 -11.20
CA VAL A 290 -9.92 -5.47 -11.58
C VAL A 290 -11.20 -6.30 -11.40
N LEU A 291 -12.20 -5.75 -10.71
CA LEU A 291 -13.55 -6.31 -10.60
C LEU A 291 -14.50 -5.64 -11.62
N ARG A 292 -15.41 -6.42 -12.19
CA ARG A 292 -16.42 -5.93 -13.15
C ARG A 292 -17.44 -5.01 -12.48
N CYS A 293 -17.74 -3.87 -13.09
CA CYS A 293 -18.93 -3.09 -12.75
C CYS A 293 -20.19 -3.52 -13.51
N GLU A 294 -21.32 -3.15 -12.92
CA GLU A 294 -22.63 -3.23 -13.54
C GLU A 294 -22.70 -2.34 -14.79
N LYS A 295 -23.47 -2.77 -15.79
CA LYS A 295 -23.49 -2.15 -17.13
C LYS A 295 -24.08 -0.74 -17.18
N SER A 296 -24.64 -0.23 -16.09
CA SER A 296 -25.33 1.06 -16.01
C SER A 296 -24.70 1.97 -14.95
N CYS A 297 -23.72 2.77 -15.38
CA CYS A 297 -23.18 3.90 -14.59
C CYS A 297 -23.06 5.13 -15.51
N PRO A 298 -23.41 6.34 -15.05
CA PRO A 298 -23.09 7.58 -15.76
C PRO A 298 -21.57 7.68 -15.98
N GLY A 299 -21.16 8.09 -17.18
CA GLY A 299 -19.75 8.13 -17.56
C GLY A 299 -18.96 9.17 -16.77
N HIS A 300 -17.70 8.84 -16.47
CA HIS A 300 -16.68 9.84 -16.16
C HIS A 300 -15.71 9.94 -17.33
N THR A 301 -15.32 11.17 -17.66
CA THR A 301 -14.41 11.47 -18.77
C THR A 301 -13.01 11.00 -18.41
N GLY A 302 -12.40 10.22 -19.31
CA GLY A 302 -11.18 9.49 -18.99
C GLY A 302 -9.97 10.36 -18.66
N TRP A 303 -9.01 9.71 -18.01
CA TRP A 303 -7.64 10.16 -17.74
C TRP A 303 -7.07 11.05 -18.85
N ASN A 304 -7.02 12.36 -18.61
CA ASN A 304 -6.16 13.23 -19.39
C ASN A 304 -4.71 12.88 -19.08
N VAL A 305 -4.02 12.30 -20.07
CA VAL A 305 -2.58 12.08 -20.05
C VAL A 305 -1.89 13.37 -19.65
N PHE A 306 -1.07 13.33 -18.58
CA PHE A 306 -0.30 14.49 -18.12
C PHE A 306 0.43 15.14 -19.32
N PRO A 307 0.19 16.42 -19.65
CA PRO A 307 0.82 17.06 -20.78
C PRO A 307 2.33 17.15 -20.54
N ARG A 308 3.09 16.48 -21.40
CA ARG A 308 4.56 16.43 -21.36
C ARG A 308 5.16 17.75 -21.86
N SER A 309 5.08 18.83 -21.07
CA SER A 309 5.93 20.01 -21.25
C SER A 309 5.86 20.98 -20.06
N GLN A 310 6.99 21.17 -19.37
CA GLN A 310 7.70 22.45 -19.22
C GLN A 310 8.84 22.29 -18.21
N VAL A 311 9.95 21.69 -18.65
CA VAL A 311 11.27 21.93 -18.06
C VAL A 311 11.93 22.99 -18.94
N PRO A 312 12.36 24.15 -18.41
CA PRO A 312 13.07 25.16 -19.19
C PRO A 312 14.35 24.58 -19.80
N GLY A 313 14.59 24.88 -21.08
CA GLY A 313 15.71 24.31 -21.82
C GLY A 313 17.08 24.79 -21.33
N HIS A 314 18.05 23.89 -21.34
CA HIS A 314 19.46 24.27 -21.45
C HIS A 314 19.89 24.13 -22.92
N ASP A 315 20.39 25.22 -23.48
CA ASP A 315 20.77 25.30 -24.90
C ASP A 315 21.89 24.33 -25.29
N ALA A 316 21.84 23.89 -26.54
CA ALA A 316 22.83 22.99 -27.12
C ALA A 316 24.16 23.71 -27.39
N LEU A 317 25.24 23.14 -26.87
CA LEU A 317 26.60 23.37 -27.39
C LEU A 317 27.07 22.10 -28.11
N GLN A 318 27.11 22.16 -29.45
CA GLN A 318 27.75 21.13 -30.27
C GLN A 318 29.29 21.22 -30.17
N PRO A 319 29.99 20.08 -30.16
CA PRO A 319 31.31 19.97 -30.75
C PRO A 319 31.23 19.54 -32.23
N ARG A 320 32.01 20.21 -33.09
CA ARG A 320 32.20 19.78 -34.49
C ARG A 320 32.99 18.47 -34.55
N GLY A 321 32.67 17.62 -35.53
CA GLY A 321 33.29 16.31 -35.68
C GLY A 321 34.74 16.31 -36.16
N PHE A 322 35.36 15.14 -36.10
CA PHE A 322 36.62 14.80 -36.79
C PHE A 322 36.47 13.49 -37.56
N VAL A 323 37.26 13.35 -38.62
CA VAL A 323 37.22 12.26 -39.61
C VAL A 323 38.26 11.20 -39.25
N GLY A 324 37.90 9.92 -39.35
CA GLY A 324 38.85 8.82 -39.26
C GLY A 324 38.16 7.47 -39.04
N ALA A 325 38.01 6.67 -40.10
CA ALA A 325 37.59 5.29 -39.99
C ALA A 325 38.82 4.39 -39.81
N GLN A 326 38.80 3.52 -38.79
CA GLN A 326 39.73 2.40 -38.61
C GLN A 326 38.93 1.18 -38.10
N GLU A 327 39.33 0.00 -38.55
CA GLU A 327 38.64 -1.27 -38.27
C GLU A 327 38.81 -1.73 -36.81
N PRO A 328 37.96 -2.65 -36.30
CA PRO A 328 38.05 -3.14 -34.92
C PRO A 328 39.29 -4.02 -34.69
N ILE A 329 39.88 -3.89 -33.50
CA ILE A 329 40.98 -4.75 -33.03
C ILE A 329 40.40 -6.11 -32.57
N PRO A 330 41.02 -7.26 -32.91
CA PRO A 330 40.58 -8.57 -32.40
C PRO A 330 40.74 -8.72 -30.88
N GLU A 331 39.89 -9.53 -30.25
CA GLU A 331 39.84 -9.74 -28.77
C GLU A 331 41.10 -10.39 -28.13
N SER A 332 42.18 -10.62 -28.89
CA SER A 332 43.38 -11.31 -28.42
C SER A 332 44.44 -10.42 -27.74
N GLU A 333 44.22 -9.11 -27.60
CA GLU A 333 45.21 -8.14 -27.05
C GLU A 333 44.74 -7.33 -25.82
N LEU A 334 43.61 -7.68 -25.19
CA LEU A 334 43.17 -7.01 -23.95
C LEU A 334 43.90 -7.58 -22.71
N PRO A 335 44.49 -6.74 -21.84
CA PRO A 335 45.11 -7.20 -20.59
C PRO A 335 44.05 -7.63 -19.56
N PRO A 336 44.36 -8.57 -18.65
CA PRO A 336 43.41 -9.05 -17.65
C PRO A 336 43.08 -7.96 -16.62
N LEU A 337 41.79 -7.83 -16.30
CA LEU A 337 41.28 -6.94 -15.26
C LEU A 337 41.51 -7.55 -13.86
N GLU A 338 42.21 -6.82 -12.98
CA GLU A 338 42.30 -7.16 -11.55
C GLU A 338 40.97 -6.83 -10.84
N PRO A 339 40.52 -7.65 -9.86
CA PRO A 339 39.31 -7.38 -9.09
C PRO A 339 39.55 -6.32 -8.01
N LEU A 340 38.69 -5.29 -7.99
CA LEU A 340 38.67 -4.27 -6.93
C LEU A 340 38.11 -4.83 -5.60
N PRO A 341 38.55 -4.30 -4.45
CA PRO A 341 38.27 -4.90 -3.15
C PRO A 341 36.81 -4.70 -2.68
N GLN A 342 36.21 -5.77 -2.16
CA GLN A 342 34.88 -5.73 -1.54
C GLN A 342 34.94 -5.19 -0.11
N GLY A 343 34.12 -4.16 0.17
CA GLY A 343 33.77 -3.75 1.54
C GLY A 343 32.80 -4.75 2.19
N PRO A 344 32.69 -4.79 3.54
CA PRO A 344 32.15 -5.94 4.24
C PRO A 344 30.62 -6.05 4.15
N MET A 345 30.14 -7.10 3.48
CA MET A 345 28.78 -7.63 3.65
C MET A 345 28.72 -8.52 4.90
N SER A 346 27.66 -8.36 5.71
CA SER A 346 27.49 -9.12 6.95
C SER A 346 27.13 -10.58 6.66
N MET A 347 28.11 -11.47 6.77
CA MET A 347 27.92 -12.92 6.67
C MET A 347 27.56 -13.52 8.04
N SER A 348 26.42 -14.19 8.13
CA SER A 348 26.18 -15.21 9.16
C SER A 348 25.33 -16.36 8.64
N ASN A 349 25.97 -17.31 7.95
CA ASN A 349 25.65 -18.73 8.06
C ASN A 349 26.76 -19.60 7.43
N GLN A 350 27.23 -20.60 8.18
CA GLN A 350 27.89 -21.78 7.63
C GLN A 350 27.22 -23.05 8.19
N PRO A 351 26.94 -24.07 7.36
CA PRO A 351 26.37 -25.32 7.81
C PRO A 351 27.43 -26.36 8.16
N SER A 352 27.25 -27.09 9.26
CA SER A 352 28.04 -28.29 9.57
C SER A 352 27.33 -29.55 9.05
N ARG A 353 27.98 -30.29 8.14
CA ARG A 353 27.53 -31.63 7.72
C ARG A 353 27.73 -32.64 8.87
N GLY A 354 26.79 -33.56 9.02
CA GLY A 354 26.72 -34.49 10.15
C GLY A 354 27.47 -35.82 9.95
N SER A 355 27.25 -36.73 10.92
CA SER A 355 27.71 -38.11 10.90
C SER A 355 26.59 -39.05 11.38
N VAL A 356 26.38 -40.14 10.64
CA VAL A 356 25.37 -41.19 10.87
C VAL A 356 25.74 -42.11 12.03
N PHE A 357 24.78 -42.56 12.84
CA PHE A 357 24.59 -43.98 13.24
C PHE A 357 23.43 -44.18 14.26
N GLY A 358 22.64 -45.25 14.06
CA GLY A 358 22.16 -46.09 15.18
C GLY A 358 20.81 -45.79 15.85
N GLY A 359 19.74 -46.40 15.33
CA GLY A 359 18.96 -47.41 16.09
C GLY A 359 18.18 -47.06 17.38
N ASN A 360 16.85 -47.15 17.23
CA ASN A 360 15.93 -47.93 18.09
C ASN A 360 15.46 -47.40 19.48
N GLN A 361 14.19 -47.73 19.76
CA GLN A 361 13.50 -47.83 21.06
C GLN A 361 12.99 -46.57 21.79
N SER A 362 11.66 -46.40 21.72
CA SER A 362 10.82 -45.89 22.81
C SER A 362 10.89 -46.84 24.02
N PRO A 363 10.85 -46.36 25.27
CA PRO A 363 9.55 -46.32 25.95
C PRO A 363 9.33 -45.11 26.90
N TYR A 364 8.13 -44.52 26.84
CA TYR A 364 7.56 -43.73 27.94
C TYR A 364 6.75 -44.63 28.89
N PRO A 365 6.85 -44.46 30.22
CA PRO A 365 5.83 -44.90 31.17
C PRO A 365 4.81 -43.79 31.47
N SER A 366 3.53 -44.14 31.42
CA SER A 366 2.41 -43.24 31.73
C SER A 366 2.25 -43.01 33.23
N ILE A 367 1.88 -41.79 33.66
CA ILE A 367 1.25 -41.54 34.96
C ILE A 367 -0.01 -40.68 34.77
N ARG A 368 -1.14 -41.17 35.30
CA ARG A 368 -2.37 -40.40 35.54
C ARG A 368 -2.38 -39.93 37.00
N SER A 369 -2.93 -38.76 37.27
CA SER A 369 -3.83 -38.57 38.43
C SER A 369 -4.71 -37.33 38.24
N ASP A 370 -5.98 -37.44 38.61
CA ASP A 370 -6.99 -36.38 38.53
C ASP A 370 -6.97 -35.46 39.78
N LEU A 371 -7.56 -34.25 39.68
CA LEU A 371 -8.66 -33.74 40.56
C LEU A 371 -8.79 -32.18 40.64
N ARG A 372 -9.84 -31.67 39.98
CA ARG A 372 -10.82 -30.60 40.35
C ARG A 372 -10.42 -29.20 40.93
N PRO A 373 -11.30 -28.16 40.81
CA PRO A 373 -10.89 -26.75 40.91
C PRO A 373 -11.60 -25.88 41.99
N GLY A 374 -11.10 -24.65 42.19
CA GLY A 374 -11.80 -23.47 42.76
C GLY A 374 -11.06 -22.77 43.92
N PRO A 375 -11.50 -21.57 44.39
CA PRO A 375 -12.35 -20.55 43.74
C PRO A 375 -11.80 -19.09 43.85
N GLN A 376 -12.52 -18.12 43.25
CA GLN A 376 -12.26 -16.67 43.39
C GLN A 376 -12.77 -16.05 44.71
N PRO A 377 -12.34 -14.81 45.04
CA PRO A 377 -13.27 -13.85 45.65
C PRO A 377 -13.18 -12.38 45.16
N TYR A 378 -14.33 -11.87 44.71
CA TYR A 378 -15.00 -10.60 45.06
C TYR A 378 -14.25 -9.25 45.25
N SER A 379 -14.78 -8.23 44.55
CA SER A 379 -14.72 -6.80 44.92
C SER A 379 -15.74 -6.43 46.02
N PRO A 380 -15.57 -5.26 46.66
CA PRO A 380 -16.70 -4.47 47.17
C PRO A 380 -16.72 -3.02 46.65
N ALA A 381 -17.90 -2.40 46.65
CA ALA A 381 -18.10 -0.96 46.35
C ALA A 381 -19.06 -0.33 47.39
N ILE A 382 -18.59 0.69 48.15
CA ILE A 382 -19.28 1.59 49.11
C ILE A 382 -18.33 2.80 49.35
N GLN A 383 -18.72 4.07 49.61
CA GLN A 383 -19.88 4.93 49.27
C GLN A 383 -19.54 6.40 49.67
N ASP A 384 -20.29 7.40 49.18
CA ASP A 384 -20.48 8.82 49.60
C ASP A 384 -19.63 9.49 50.71
N GLY A 385 -19.24 10.75 50.49
CA GLY A 385 -18.69 11.64 51.52
C GLY A 385 -18.59 13.13 51.12
N ASN A 386 -19.29 14.02 51.85
CA ASN A 386 -19.39 15.47 51.63
C ASN A 386 -18.13 16.29 52.04
N MET A 387 -17.86 17.39 51.29
CA MET A 387 -17.61 18.82 51.67
C MET A 387 -16.96 19.20 53.04
N PRO A 388 -16.45 20.46 53.28
CA PRO A 388 -16.23 21.64 52.40
C PRO A 388 -14.84 22.32 52.57
N TYR A 389 -14.57 23.43 51.83
CA TYR A 389 -14.16 24.77 52.32
C TYR A 389 -13.45 25.62 51.23
N GLY A 390 -13.85 26.90 51.10
CA GLY A 390 -13.07 27.96 50.40
C GLY A 390 -12.15 28.73 51.37
N PRO A 391 -11.55 29.90 51.02
CA PRO A 391 -12.14 30.93 50.15
C PRO A 391 -11.22 31.69 49.16
N SER A 392 -11.88 32.49 48.31
CA SER A 392 -11.50 33.71 47.56
C SER A 392 -10.12 34.38 47.76
N THR A 393 -9.44 34.67 46.65
CA THR A 393 -8.96 36.01 46.14
C THR A 393 -8.41 35.77 44.71
N GLY A 394 -8.32 36.70 43.75
CA GLY A 394 -8.73 38.11 43.68
C GLY A 394 -7.75 38.95 42.81
N GLY A 395 -8.09 39.25 41.54
CA GLY A 395 -7.58 40.43 40.83
C GLY A 395 -6.63 40.26 39.61
N ASN A 396 -6.93 41.08 38.59
CA ASN A 396 -6.04 41.78 37.63
C ASN A 396 -5.64 41.14 36.28
N GLN A 397 -6.24 41.69 35.21
CA GLN A 397 -5.61 41.92 33.91
C GLN A 397 -4.66 43.14 33.96
N PRO A 398 -3.71 43.26 33.03
CA PRO A 398 -3.85 44.19 31.88
C PRO A 398 -3.37 43.53 30.56
N GLY A 399 -3.48 44.11 29.37
CA GLY A 399 -4.01 45.40 28.89
C GLY A 399 -3.47 45.66 27.48
N ILE A 400 -4.33 46.00 26.51
CA ILE A 400 -3.98 46.08 25.08
C ILE A 400 -3.26 47.40 24.75
N ILE A 401 -2.15 47.34 24.00
CA ILE A 401 -1.57 48.50 23.31
C ILE A 401 -1.06 48.08 21.90
N THR A 402 -1.62 48.70 20.86
CA THR A 402 -1.05 48.76 19.51
C THR A 402 -0.46 50.15 19.26
N PRO A 403 0.53 50.29 18.36
CA PRO A 403 0.38 51.40 17.41
C PRO A 403 0.94 51.19 15.99
N ARG A 404 0.12 51.65 15.02
CA ARG A 404 0.43 52.44 13.82
C ARG A 404 1.12 51.82 12.58
N HIS A 405 0.47 52.09 11.45
CA HIS A 405 0.97 51.93 10.08
C HIS A 405 2.21 52.80 9.78
N GLY A 406 3.09 52.27 8.93
CA GLY A 406 4.01 53.05 8.10
C GLY A 406 3.50 53.11 6.65
N VAL A 407 3.56 54.28 6.03
CA VAL A 407 3.21 54.51 4.63
C VAL A 407 4.46 54.34 3.76
N TYR A 408 4.35 53.68 2.61
CA TYR A 408 5.38 53.70 1.58
C TYR A 408 4.83 54.33 0.30
N GLU A 409 5.41 55.47 -0.09
CA GLU A 409 5.23 56.05 -1.42
C GLU A 409 5.89 55.18 -2.49
N VAL A 410 5.26 55.09 -3.66
CA VAL A 410 5.80 54.42 -4.84
C VAL A 410 5.86 55.44 -5.98
N LEU A 411 7.06 55.71 -6.50
CA LEU A 411 7.26 56.37 -7.79
C LEU A 411 7.52 55.30 -8.88
N PRO A 412 6.97 55.45 -10.09
CA PRO A 412 6.85 54.33 -11.03
C PRO A 412 8.13 54.12 -11.86
N PHE A 413 8.62 52.88 -11.88
CA PHE A 413 9.43 52.37 -12.99
C PHE A 413 8.51 51.68 -14.01
N GLN A 414 8.63 52.04 -15.29
CA GLN A 414 7.83 51.44 -16.36
C GLN A 414 8.41 50.09 -16.81
N GLY A 415 7.55 49.09 -17.04
CA GLY A 415 7.90 47.94 -17.89
C GLY A 415 7.93 46.55 -17.23
N ALA A 416 6.87 46.15 -16.52
CA ALA A 416 6.59 44.72 -16.24
C ALA A 416 5.08 44.47 -16.16
N PRO A 417 4.56 43.32 -16.64
CA PRO A 417 3.15 42.96 -16.45
C PRO A 417 2.90 42.57 -14.99
N VAL A 418 2.09 43.37 -14.29
CA VAL A 418 1.63 43.04 -12.94
C VAL A 418 0.59 41.91 -13.03
N VAL A 419 0.98 40.70 -12.65
CA VAL A 419 0.05 39.59 -12.41
C VAL A 419 -0.66 39.85 -11.08
N ILE A 420 -1.88 40.36 -11.12
CA ILE A 420 -2.73 40.49 -9.94
C ILE A 420 -3.28 39.09 -9.60
N PHE A 421 -2.71 38.46 -8.58
CA PHE A 421 -3.32 37.28 -7.97
C PHE A 421 -4.58 37.71 -7.18
N PRO A 422 -5.67 36.92 -7.21
CA PRO A 422 -6.84 37.20 -6.37
C PRO A 422 -6.50 37.03 -4.88
N PRO A 423 -7.17 37.74 -3.97
CA PRO A 423 -6.79 37.86 -2.55
C PRO A 423 -6.98 36.58 -1.69
N VAL A 424 -7.21 35.44 -2.33
CA VAL A 424 -7.48 34.14 -1.67
C VAL A 424 -6.22 33.58 -1.00
N VAL A 425 -5.03 33.88 -1.53
CA VAL A 425 -3.75 33.33 -1.03
C VAL A 425 -3.37 33.89 0.34
N GLU A 426 -3.58 35.19 0.57
CA GLU A 426 -3.27 35.81 1.87
C GLU A 426 -4.21 35.33 2.98
N HIS A 427 -5.51 35.16 2.70
CA HIS A 427 -6.48 34.66 3.68
C HIS A 427 -6.14 33.23 4.13
N LEU A 428 -5.82 32.34 3.17
CA LEU A 428 -5.41 30.96 3.47
C LEU A 428 -4.11 30.89 4.25
N MET A 429 -3.13 31.78 3.98
CA MET A 429 -1.91 31.86 4.79
C MET A 429 -2.20 32.29 6.23
N VAL A 430 -3.09 33.25 6.45
CA VAL A 430 -3.50 33.69 7.79
C VAL A 430 -4.22 32.57 8.56
N GLU A 431 -5.09 31.80 7.91
CA GLU A 431 -5.77 30.65 8.51
C GLU A 431 -4.80 29.52 8.87
N VAL A 432 -3.87 29.15 7.98
CA VAL A 432 -2.85 28.12 8.24
C VAL A 432 -1.93 28.53 9.40
N LEU A 433 -1.50 29.79 9.46
CA LEU A 433 -0.71 30.32 10.58
C LEU A 433 -1.52 30.40 11.90
N GLY A 434 -2.84 30.58 11.82
CA GLY A 434 -3.75 30.47 12.96
C GLY A 434 -3.78 29.04 13.50
N LEU A 435 -4.06 28.06 12.64
CA LEU A 435 -4.11 26.64 13.01
C LEU A 435 -2.77 26.14 13.58
N GLN A 436 -1.64 26.58 13.03
CA GLN A 436 -0.31 26.25 13.57
C GLN A 436 -0.09 26.84 14.98
N ARG A 437 -0.58 28.05 15.25
CA ARG A 437 -0.52 28.67 16.58
C ARG A 437 -1.38 27.93 17.60
N ASP A 438 -2.59 27.55 17.21
CA ASP A 438 -3.53 26.87 18.10
C ASP A 438 -3.05 25.44 18.43
N ASN A 439 -2.47 24.73 17.45
CA ASN A 439 -1.86 23.42 17.69
C ASN A 439 -0.67 23.50 18.67
N LEU A 440 0.24 24.48 18.51
CA LEU A 440 1.31 24.75 19.47
C LEU A 440 0.79 25.11 20.88
N HIS A 441 -0.38 25.75 20.98
CA HIS A 441 -1.01 26.01 22.27
C HIS A 441 -1.55 24.73 22.92
N LEU A 442 -2.16 23.83 22.14
CA LEU A 442 -2.64 22.53 22.62
C LEU A 442 -1.50 21.61 23.06
N GLU A 443 -0.39 21.55 22.31
CA GLU A 443 0.82 20.82 22.73
C GLU A 443 1.39 21.35 24.05
N ARG A 444 1.42 22.67 24.23
CA ARG A 444 1.88 23.31 25.47
C ARG A 444 0.99 22.97 26.66
N GLU A 445 -0.32 22.92 26.48
CA GLU A 445 -1.25 22.49 27.54
C GLU A 445 -1.12 21.01 27.86
N LYS A 446 -0.97 20.15 26.85
CA LYS A 446 -0.70 18.72 27.01
C LYS A 446 0.58 18.47 27.82
N LEU A 447 1.70 19.11 27.47
CA LEU A 447 2.93 19.05 28.27
C LEU A 447 2.72 19.55 29.70
N GLY A 448 1.93 20.61 29.90
CA GLY A 448 1.57 21.12 31.22
C GLY A 448 0.86 20.07 32.09
N LEU A 449 -0.09 19.33 31.51
CA LEU A 449 -0.81 18.24 32.17
C LEU A 449 0.09 17.02 32.46
N GLU A 450 0.94 16.62 31.51
CA GLU A 450 1.92 15.54 31.71
C GLU A 450 2.90 15.88 32.84
N ILE A 451 3.46 17.09 32.87
CA ILE A 451 4.31 17.58 33.97
C ILE A 451 3.54 17.59 35.30
N GLN A 452 2.25 17.95 35.30
CA GLN A 452 1.43 17.93 36.51
C GLN A 452 1.18 16.49 37.01
N MET A 453 0.95 15.53 36.10
CA MET A 453 0.83 14.11 36.44
C MET A 453 2.15 13.55 37.01
N LEU A 454 3.28 13.82 36.36
CA LEU A 454 4.60 13.38 36.83
C LEU A 454 4.90 13.94 38.23
N ARG A 455 4.59 15.21 38.50
CA ARG A 455 4.73 15.82 39.83
C ARG A 455 3.83 15.15 40.88
N ARG A 456 2.59 14.78 40.54
CA ARG A 456 1.69 14.05 41.46
C ARG A 456 2.18 12.64 41.75
N ASN A 457 2.75 11.96 40.74
CA ASN A 457 3.29 10.61 40.89
C ASN A 457 4.58 10.61 41.73
N LEU A 458 5.49 11.55 41.48
CA LEU A 458 6.71 11.72 42.28
C LEU A 458 6.36 12.01 43.76
N ALA A 459 5.44 12.95 43.99
CA ALA A 459 4.96 13.23 45.35
C ALA A 459 4.17 12.07 46.00
N ARG A 460 3.74 11.04 45.26
CA ARG A 460 3.20 9.81 45.84
C ARG A 460 4.33 8.85 46.23
N ALA A 461 5.33 8.68 45.36
CA ALA A 461 6.51 7.88 45.65
C ALA A 461 7.33 8.41 46.84
N ASP A 462 7.39 9.72 47.07
CA ASP A 462 8.03 10.34 48.25
C ASP A 462 7.24 10.14 49.58
N ARG A 463 6.11 9.42 49.56
CA ARG A 463 5.25 9.14 50.72
C ARG A 463 5.04 7.65 51.01
N GLU A 464 5.71 6.78 50.26
CA GLU A 464 5.80 5.32 50.45
C GLU A 464 7.20 4.93 50.93
#